data_AF-A0A4R2EP26-F1
#
_entry.id   AF-A0A4R2EP26-F1
#
_cell.length_a   1.000
_cell.length_b   1.000
_cell.length_c   1.000
_cell.angle_alpha   90.00
_cell.angle_beta   90.00
_cell.angle_gamma   90.00
#
_symmetry.space_group_name_H-M   'P 1'
#
loop_
_entity.id
_entity.type
_entity.pdbx_description
1 polymer ?
#
loop_
_entity_poly.entity_id
_entity_poly.type
_entity_poly.pdbx_seq_one_letter_code
_entity_poly.pdbx_strand_id
1 'polypeptide(L)'
;MELTLTTPALLFPAISLLLLAYTNRFLHLAQLTRNLHSQYRNNPEKLLLLQLMNLRRRINIIRNMQVLGSAGFLCSVICMFFLFRSWMIAAKLIFSVSLGLLIISLALSVWEVYISVHALDLQLHDLENLNEETRNEKVDGSAKGVDSL
;
A
#
# COMPACT_ATOMS: atom_id res chain seq x y z
N MET A 1 9.03 -32.47 -10.66
CA MET A 1 9.69 -31.21 -11.07
C MET A 1 11.17 -31.29 -10.73
N GLU A 2 12.03 -31.22 -11.75
CA GLU A 2 13.46 -30.94 -11.57
C GLU A 2 13.60 -29.43 -11.38
N LEU A 3 14.02 -29.02 -10.18
CA LEU A 3 14.39 -27.63 -9.90
C LEU A 3 15.80 -27.42 -10.44
N THR A 4 15.92 -26.72 -11.55
CA THR A 4 17.21 -26.34 -12.14
C THR A 4 17.61 -24.95 -11.63
N LEU A 5 18.90 -24.63 -11.70
CA LEU A 5 19.45 -23.32 -11.33
C LEU A 5 18.86 -22.15 -12.13
N THR A 6 18.18 -22.42 -13.26
CA THR A 6 17.58 -21.39 -14.11
C THR A 6 16.27 -20.83 -13.54
N THR A 7 15.50 -21.62 -12.77
CA THR A 7 14.19 -21.15 -12.25
C THR A 7 14.33 -19.98 -11.28
N PRO A 8 15.22 -20.00 -10.27
CA PRO A 8 15.37 -18.84 -9.39
C PRO A 8 16.11 -17.68 -10.08
N ALA A 9 16.93 -17.96 -11.11
CA ALA A 9 17.62 -16.91 -11.89
C ALA A 9 16.64 -15.98 -12.60
N LEU A 10 15.52 -16.53 -13.10
CA LEU A 10 14.43 -15.77 -13.73
C LEU A 10 13.61 -14.95 -12.72
N LEU A 11 13.63 -15.32 -11.43
CA LEU A 11 12.88 -14.61 -10.39
C LEU A 11 13.61 -13.35 -9.89
N PHE A 12 14.94 -13.28 -9.98
CA PHE A 12 15.70 -12.12 -9.50
C PHE A 12 15.28 -10.78 -10.13
N PRO A 13 15.14 -10.67 -11.47
CA PRO A 13 14.70 -9.43 -12.10
C PRO A 13 13.27 -9.05 -11.68
N ALA A 14 12.35 -10.02 -11.66
CA ALA A 14 10.96 -9.79 -11.29
C ALA A 14 10.81 -9.33 -9.84
N ILE A 15 11.55 -9.94 -8.91
CA ILE A 15 11.54 -9.57 -7.49
C ILE A 15 12.18 -8.20 -7.28
N SER A 16 13.23 -7.87 -8.02
CA SER A 16 13.86 -6.53 -7.97
C SER A 16 12.86 -5.44 -8.38
N LEU A 17 12.09 -5.66 -9.45
CA LEU A 17 11.04 -4.73 -9.88
C LEU A 17 9.91 -4.62 -8.84
N LEU A 18 9.53 -5.74 -8.23
CA LEU A 18 8.51 -5.78 -7.18
C LEU A 18 8.95 -4.95 -5.96
N LEU A 19 10.19 -5.13 -5.50
CA LEU A 19 10.76 -4.38 -4.36
C LEU A 19 10.85 -2.89 -4.67
N LEU A 20 11.23 -2.52 -5.90
CA LEU A 20 11.24 -1.12 -6.33
C LEU A 20 9.83 -0.51 -6.31
N ALA A 21 8.83 -1.22 -6.83
CA ALA A 21 7.44 -0.78 -6.80
C ALA A 21 6.93 -0.59 -5.35
N TYR A 22 7.25 -1.51 -4.44
CA TYR A 22 6.87 -1.39 -3.03
C TYR A 22 7.54 -0.21 -2.35
N THR A 23 8.83 0.01 -2.62
CA THR A 23 9.59 1.15 -2.10
C THR A 23 9.01 2.48 -2.58
N ASN A 24 8.66 2.56 -3.87
CA ASN A 24 8.03 3.76 -4.45
C ASN A 24 6.68 4.07 -3.76
N ARG A 25 5.84 3.04 -3.55
CA ARG A 25 4.55 3.18 -2.85
C ARG A 25 4.73 3.63 -1.41
N PHE A 26 5.69 3.04 -0.69
CA PHE A 26 6.04 3.43 0.67
C PHE A 26 6.48 4.89 0.74
N LEU A 27 7.40 5.31 -0.14
CA LEU A 27 7.94 6.66 -0.16
C LEU A 27 6.84 7.69 -0.44
N HIS A 28 5.97 7.41 -1.41
CA HIS A 28 4.84 8.26 -1.73
C HIS A 28 3.90 8.45 -0.52
N LEU A 29 3.51 7.37 0.17
CA LEU A 29 2.66 7.47 1.35
C LEU A 29 3.36 8.17 2.52
N ALA A 30 4.66 7.94 2.71
CA ALA A 30 5.44 8.61 3.75
C ALA A 30 5.53 10.12 3.51
N GLN A 31 5.72 10.54 2.25
CA GLN A 31 5.69 11.95 1.87
C GLN A 31 4.31 12.57 2.09
N LEU A 32 3.23 11.90 1.66
CA LEU A 32 1.87 12.36 1.90
C LEU A 32 1.56 12.51 3.39
N THR A 33 1.97 11.52 4.20
CA THR A 33 1.80 11.54 5.67
C THR A 33 2.51 12.74 6.30
N ARG A 34 3.75 13.03 5.89
CA ARG A 34 4.52 14.19 6.41
C ARG A 34 3.86 15.51 6.02
N ASN A 35 3.39 15.64 4.77
CA ASN A 35 2.68 16.83 4.31
C ASN A 35 1.39 17.06 5.10
N LEU A 36 0.58 16.01 5.26
CA LEU A 36 -0.68 16.08 5.99
C LEU A 36 -0.48 16.36 7.48
N HIS A 37 0.58 15.79 8.07
CA HIS A 37 0.95 16.08 9.45
C HIS A 37 1.37 17.55 9.64
N SER A 38 2.08 18.14 8.68
CA SER A 38 2.42 19.57 8.69
C SER A 38 1.16 20.44 8.62
N GLN A 39 0.20 20.10 7.75
CA GLN A 39 -1.08 20.80 7.64
C GLN A 39 -1.90 20.71 8.93
N TYR A 40 -1.99 19.50 9.53
CA TYR A 40 -2.69 19.29 10.80
C TYR A 40 -2.11 20.11 11.95
N ARG A 41 -0.78 20.29 11.97
CA ARG A 41 -0.12 21.13 13.00
C ARG A 41 -0.52 22.61 12.87
N ASN A 42 -0.77 23.08 11.65
CA ASN A 42 -1.16 24.47 11.40
C ASN A 42 -2.67 24.68 11.61
N ASN A 43 -3.51 23.73 11.19
CA ASN A 43 -4.96 23.74 11.39
C ASN A 43 -5.43 22.35 11.85
N PRO A 44 -5.69 22.15 13.16
CA PRO A 44 -6.06 20.86 13.71
C PRO A 44 -7.51 20.51 13.39
N GLU A 45 -7.75 19.99 12.19
CA GLU A 45 -9.06 19.49 11.77
C GLU A 45 -9.22 17.99 12.04
N LYS A 46 -10.41 17.59 12.49
CA LYS A 46 -10.74 16.17 12.73
C LYS A 46 -10.59 15.30 11.48
N LEU A 47 -10.90 15.85 10.31
CA LEU A 47 -10.82 15.15 9.03
C LEU A 47 -9.36 14.81 8.65
N LEU A 48 -8.43 15.75 8.87
CA LEU A 48 -6.99 15.52 8.67
C LEU A 48 -6.44 14.42 9.58
N LEU A 49 -6.88 14.36 10.85
CA LEU A 49 -6.51 13.31 11.77
C LEU A 49 -6.97 11.93 11.28
N LEU A 50 -8.21 11.83 10.78
CA LEU A 50 -8.79 10.59 10.25
C LEU A 50 -8.00 10.09 9.02
N GLN A 51 -7.63 10.99 8.12
CA GLN A 51 -6.79 10.67 6.95
C GLN A 51 -5.40 10.18 7.38
N LEU A 52 -4.78 10.83 8.38
CA LEU A 52 -3.47 10.42 8.89
C LEU A 52 -3.49 9.00 9.49
N MET A 53 -4.58 8.65 10.20
CA MET A 53 -4.80 7.31 10.74
C MET A 53 -4.94 6.27 9.60
N ASN A 54 -5.70 6.60 8.54
CA ASN A 54 -5.84 5.74 7.37
C ASN A 54 -4.50 5.53 6.64
N LEU A 55 -3.72 6.59 6.42
CA LEU A 55 -2.38 6.51 5.83
C LEU A 55 -1.43 5.63 6.66
N ARG A 56 -1.45 5.78 7.99
CA ARG A 56 -0.65 4.95 8.90
C ARG A 56 -0.97 3.47 8.75
N ARG A 57 -2.26 3.12 8.65
CA ARG A 57 -2.69 1.73 8.42
C ARG A 57 -2.15 1.19 7.10
N ARG A 58 -2.27 1.97 6.02
CA ARG A 58 -1.76 1.60 4.68
C ARG A 58 -0.25 1.40 4.69
N ILE A 59 0.51 2.29 5.32
CA ILE A 59 1.97 2.16 5.47
C ILE A 59 2.34 0.85 6.17
N ASN A 60 1.59 0.45 7.21
CA ASN A 60 1.89 -0.81 7.91
C ASN A 60 1.62 -2.04 7.02
N ILE A 61 0.60 -1.99 6.16
CA ILE A 61 0.32 -3.04 5.17
C ILE A 61 1.45 -3.10 4.12
N ILE A 62 1.88 -1.95 3.59
CA ILE A 62 3.03 -1.86 2.66
C ILE A 62 4.30 -2.45 3.28
N ARG A 63 4.58 -2.11 4.53
CA ARG A 63 5.73 -2.66 5.26
C ARG A 63 5.62 -4.19 5.35
N ASN A 64 4.46 -4.72 5.72
CA ASN A 64 4.28 -6.16 5.89
C ASN A 64 4.40 -6.93 4.55
N MET A 65 3.85 -6.40 3.45
CA MET A 65 4.07 -7.01 2.13
C MET A 65 5.55 -7.02 1.76
N GLN A 66 6.29 -5.93 2.02
CA GLN A 66 7.71 -5.85 1.67
C GLN A 66 8.57 -6.77 2.53
N VAL A 67 8.24 -6.93 3.83
CA VAL A 67 8.92 -7.88 4.71
C VAL A 67 8.68 -9.32 4.26
N LEU A 68 7.45 -9.70 3.92
CA LEU A 68 7.12 -11.04 3.42
C LEU A 68 7.76 -11.31 2.06
N GLY A 69 7.73 -10.34 1.14
CA GLY A 69 8.38 -10.45 -0.16
C GLY A 69 9.89 -10.59 -0.05
N SER A 70 10.53 -9.78 0.81
CA SER A 70 11.96 -9.87 1.09
C SER A 70 12.33 -11.19 1.78
N ALA A 71 11.50 -11.67 2.70
CA ALA A 71 11.71 -12.96 3.36
C ALA A 71 11.58 -14.13 2.36
N GLY A 72 10.57 -14.10 1.49
CA GLY A 72 10.41 -15.07 0.40
C GLY A 72 11.61 -15.05 -0.55
N PHE A 73 12.12 -13.87 -0.90
CA PHE A 73 13.32 -13.74 -1.71
C PHE A 73 14.57 -14.32 -1.02
N LEU A 74 14.78 -14.02 0.26
CA LEU A 74 15.89 -14.58 1.04
C LEU A 74 15.81 -16.12 1.09
N CYS A 75 14.62 -16.68 1.32
CA CYS A 75 14.41 -18.12 1.25
C CYS A 75 14.75 -18.69 -0.14
N SER A 76 14.43 -17.97 -1.22
CA SER A 76 14.81 -18.36 -2.59
C SER A 76 16.33 -18.38 -2.81
N VAL A 77 17.05 -17.39 -2.27
CA VAL A 77 18.53 -17.37 -2.30
C VAL A 77 19.11 -18.56 -1.52
N ILE A 78 18.57 -18.86 -0.34
CA ILE A 78 18.97 -20.03 0.45
C ILE A 78 18.66 -21.34 -0.30
N CYS A 79 17.53 -21.42 -1.00
CA CYS A 79 17.21 -22.55 -1.87
C CYS A 79 18.26 -22.74 -2.97
N MET A 80 18.71 -21.67 -3.63
CA MET A 80 19.80 -21.74 -4.61
C MET A 80 21.08 -22.31 -4.01
N PHE A 81 21.42 -21.93 -2.78
CA PHE A 81 22.57 -22.48 -2.07
C PHE A 81 22.45 -23.99 -1.83
N PHE A 82 21.26 -24.48 -1.45
CA PHE A 82 21.02 -25.92 -1.30
C PHE A 82 21.01 -26.69 -2.64
N LEU A 83 20.52 -26.07 -3.71
CA LEU A 83 20.64 -26.63 -5.07
C LEU A 83 22.11 -26.78 -5.48
N PHE A 84 22.95 -25.80 -5.14
CA PHE A 84 24.39 -25.87 -5.39
C PHE A 84 25.06 -27.04 -4.65
N ARG A 85 24.59 -27.38 -3.44
CA ARG A 85 25.05 -28.55 -2.67
C ARG A 85 24.38 -29.87 -3.09
N SER A 86 23.54 -29.87 -4.13
CA SER A 86 22.76 -31.03 -4.61
C SER A 86 21.78 -31.60 -3.59
N TRP A 87 21.37 -30.82 -2.57
CA TRP A 87 20.39 -31.24 -1.56
C TRP A 87 18.95 -31.00 -2.04
N MET A 88 18.48 -31.83 -2.97
CA MET A 88 17.20 -31.65 -3.66
C MET A 88 15.97 -31.60 -2.73
N ILE A 89 15.94 -32.40 -1.66
CA ILE A 89 14.78 -32.46 -0.76
C ILE A 89 14.65 -31.15 0.04
N ALA A 90 15.76 -30.68 0.63
CA ALA A 90 15.81 -29.42 1.36
C ALA A 90 15.49 -28.22 0.45
N ALA A 91 16.07 -28.21 -0.76
CA ALA A 91 15.79 -27.18 -1.76
C ALA A 91 14.30 -27.10 -2.12
N LYS A 92 13.64 -28.25 -2.37
CA LYS A 92 12.20 -28.30 -2.68
C LYS A 92 11.34 -27.71 -1.56
N LEU A 93 11.60 -28.09 -0.31
CA LEU A 93 10.82 -27.60 0.83
C LEU A 93 10.97 -26.08 1.01
N ILE A 94 12.20 -25.58 0.96
CA ILE A 94 12.50 -24.14 1.11
C ILE A 94 11.93 -23.35 -0.05
N PHE A 95 12.01 -23.90 -1.27
CA PHE A 95 11.41 -23.28 -2.46
C PHE A 95 9.89 -23.13 -2.30
N SER A 96 9.19 -24.17 -1.85
CA SER A 96 7.74 -24.10 -1.60
C SER A 96 7.37 -23.05 -0.55
N VAL A 97 8.13 -22.96 0.55
CA VAL A 97 7.93 -21.92 1.57
C VAL A 97 8.16 -20.52 1.00
N SER A 98 9.23 -20.35 0.21
CA SER A 98 9.56 -19.07 -0.42
C SER A 98 8.45 -18.59 -1.35
N LEU A 99 7.86 -19.50 -2.13
CA LEU A 99 6.76 -19.21 -3.02
C LEU A 99 5.48 -18.85 -2.25
N GLY A 100 5.20 -19.55 -1.15
CA GLY A 100 4.09 -19.22 -0.25
C GLY A 100 4.21 -17.80 0.31
N LEU A 101 5.40 -17.41 0.78
CA LEU A 101 5.66 -16.05 1.28
C LEU A 101 5.45 -14.98 0.19
N LEU A 102 5.91 -15.25 -1.04
CA LEU A 102 5.72 -14.35 -2.18
C LEU A 102 4.25 -14.22 -2.57
N ILE A 103 3.48 -15.32 -2.56
CA ILE A 103 2.04 -15.29 -2.82
C ILE A 103 1.31 -14.44 -1.76
N ILE A 104 1.63 -14.63 -0.48
CA ILE A 104 1.02 -13.85 0.61
C ILE A 104 1.39 -12.36 0.46
N SER A 105 2.65 -12.04 0.12
CA SER A 105 3.10 -10.67 -0.16
C SER A 105 2.28 -10.04 -1.29
N LEU A 106 2.06 -10.76 -2.39
CA LEU A 106 1.29 -10.28 -3.53
C LEU A 106 -0.19 -10.11 -3.19
N ALA A 107 -0.78 -11.03 -2.43
CA ALA A 107 -2.16 -10.91 -1.95
C ALA A 107 -2.35 -9.66 -1.09
N LEU A 108 -1.41 -9.37 -0.19
CA LEU A 108 -1.40 -8.11 0.58
C LEU A 108 -1.24 -6.88 -0.32
N SER A 109 -0.44 -6.96 -1.37
CA SER A 109 -0.30 -5.88 -2.34
C SER A 109 -1.62 -5.57 -3.05
N VAL A 110 -2.36 -6.59 -3.48
CA VAL A 110 -3.70 -6.45 -4.07
C VAL A 110 -4.67 -5.85 -3.05
N TRP A 111 -4.68 -6.37 -1.83
CA TRP A 111 -5.52 -5.87 -0.74
C TRP A 111 -5.23 -4.38 -0.43
N GLU A 112 -3.96 -3.97 -0.43
CA GLU A 112 -3.59 -2.56 -0.25
C GLU A 112 -4.21 -1.70 -1.35
N VAL A 113 -4.15 -2.12 -2.63
CA VAL A 113 -4.76 -1.36 -3.74
C VAL A 113 -6.25 -1.10 -3.48
N TYR A 114 -7.01 -2.10 -3.04
CA TYR A 114 -8.42 -1.90 -2.70
C TYR A 114 -8.61 -0.87 -1.58
N ILE A 115 -7.83 -0.95 -0.49
CA ILE A 115 -7.90 0.04 0.60
C ILE A 115 -7.51 1.44 0.09
N SER A 116 -6.49 1.53 -0.77
CA SER A 116 -6.04 2.80 -1.33
C SER A 116 -7.13 3.49 -2.14
N VAL A 117 -7.81 2.74 -3.00
CA VAL A 117 -8.88 3.27 -3.85
C VAL A 117 -10.06 3.68 -2.99
N HIS A 118 -10.48 2.82 -2.04
CA HIS A 118 -11.59 3.13 -1.16
C HIS A 118 -11.35 4.36 -0.27
N ALA A 119 -10.13 4.52 0.26
CA ALA A 119 -9.77 5.70 1.05
C ALA A 119 -9.77 6.99 0.23
N LEU A 120 -9.38 6.90 -1.05
CA LEU A 120 -9.41 8.05 -1.96
C LEU A 120 -10.84 8.43 -2.34
N ASP A 121 -11.69 7.43 -2.60
CA ASP A 121 -13.10 7.61 -2.93
C ASP A 121 -13.88 8.26 -1.78
N LEU A 122 -13.65 7.81 -0.54
CA LEU A 122 -14.22 8.44 0.65
C LEU A 122 -13.79 9.91 0.77
N GLN A 123 -12.52 10.21 0.51
CA GLN A 123 -12.00 11.57 0.53
C GLN A 123 -12.61 12.47 -0.56
N LEU A 124 -12.92 11.91 -1.73
CA LEU A 124 -13.60 12.65 -2.80
C LEU A 124 -15.07 12.94 -2.44
N HIS A 125 -15.81 11.94 -1.95
CA HIS A 125 -17.21 12.13 -1.55
C HIS A 125 -17.36 13.15 -0.42
N ASP A 126 -16.46 13.16 0.57
CA ASP A 126 -16.47 14.17 1.64
C ASP A 126 -16.33 15.60 1.07
N LEU A 127 -15.48 15.79 0.06
CA LEU A 127 -15.31 17.09 -0.60
C LEU A 127 -16.54 17.49 -1.43
N GLU A 128 -17.19 16.55 -2.10
CA GLU A 128 -18.39 16.80 -2.89
C GLU A 128 -19.56 17.22 -1.99
N ASN A 129 -19.79 16.50 -0.89
CA ASN A 129 -20.84 16.81 0.08
C ASN A 129 -20.65 18.19 0.75
N LEU A 130 -19.41 18.53 1.15
CA LEU A 130 -19.09 19.86 1.69
C LEU A 130 -19.41 20.99 0.70
N ASN A 131 -19.17 20.75 -0.59
CA ASN A 131 -19.45 21.74 -1.63
C ASN A 131 -20.95 21.91 -1.89
N GLU A 132 -21.74 20.84 -1.80
CA GLU A 132 -23.20 20.89 -1.92
C GLU A 132 -23.87 21.62 -0.75
N GLU A 133 -23.46 21.37 0.49
CA GLU A 133 -23.94 22.11 1.67
C GLU A 133 -23.62 23.61 1.55
N THR A 134 -22.38 23.95 1.19
CA THR A 134 -21.95 25.34 0.99
C THR A 134 -22.75 26.05 -0.13
N ARG A 135 -23.17 25.32 -1.16
CA ARG A 135 -24.00 25.86 -2.25
C ARG A 135 -25.44 26.09 -1.80
N ASN A 136 -26.02 25.18 -1.02
CA ASN A 136 -27.39 25.31 -0.53
C ASN A 136 -27.54 26.44 0.51
N GLU A 137 -26.54 26.66 1.36
CA GLU A 137 -26.55 27.76 2.35
C GLU A 137 -26.52 29.15 1.70
N LYS A 138 -25.77 29.32 0.60
CA LYS A 138 -25.73 30.57 -0.17
C LYS A 138 -27.05 30.88 -0.89
N VAL A 139 -27.79 29.85 -1.31
CA VAL A 139 -29.10 30.01 -1.97
C VAL A 139 -30.18 30.42 -0.96
N ASP A 140 -30.20 29.81 0.23
CA ASP A 140 -31.16 30.18 1.30
C ASP A 140 -30.86 31.56 1.91
N GLY A 141 -29.58 31.91 2.08
CA GLY A 141 -29.16 33.24 2.55
C GLY A 141 -29.48 34.37 1.58
N SER A 142 -29.46 34.10 0.27
CA SER A 142 -29.84 35.09 -0.76
C SER A 142 -31.34 35.30 -0.87
N ALA A 143 -32.17 34.29 -0.55
CA ALA A 143 -33.62 34.40 -0.58
C ALA A 143 -34.16 35.23 0.59
N LYS A 144 -33.60 35.07 1.80
CA LYS A 144 -34.04 35.79 3.00
C LYS A 144 -33.72 37.30 3.01
N GLY A 145 -32.75 37.75 2.22
CA GLY A 145 -32.40 39.17 2.11
C GLY A 145 -33.34 40.01 1.24
N VAL A 146 -34.17 39.36 0.41
CA VAL A 146 -35.11 40.05 -0.51
C VAL A 146 -36.46 40.31 0.15
N ASP A 147 -36.88 39.48 1.12
CA ASP A 147 -38.16 39.64 1.82
C ASP A 147 -38.14 40.68 2.96
N SER A 148 -36.98 41.32 3.20
CA SER A 148 -36.78 42.34 4.25
C SER A 148 -36.75 43.80 3.76
N LEU A 149 -37.14 44.05 2.50
CA LEU A 149 -37.31 45.39 1.90
C LEU A 149 -38.75 45.57 1.39
#